data_AF-H6CB20-F1
#
_entry.id   AF-H6CB20-F1
#
_cell.length_a   1.000
_cell.length_b   1.000
_cell.length_c   1.000
_cell.angle_alpha   90.00
_cell.angle_beta   90.00
_cell.angle_gamma   90.00
#
_symmetry.space_group_name_H-M   'P 1'
#
loop_
_entity.id
_entity.type
_entity.pdbx_description
1 polymer ?
#
loop_
_entity_poly.entity_id
_entity_poly.type
_entity_poly.pdbx_seq_one_letter_code
_entity_poly.pdbx_strand_id
1 'polypeptide(L)' 'MGEEKKTDQDVEYFDLRCQYLDFDGKVFGTVQAKLSIEKFHGARQIHTLNTFPLSFHPTHGNIR' A
#
# COMPACT_ATOMS: atom_id res chain seq x y z
N MET A 1 -16.42 -3.67 0.80
CA MET A 1 -16.88 -2.79 1.90
C MET A 1 -15.75 -2.75 2.91
N GLY A 2 -15.31 -1.56 3.33
CA GLY A 2 -14.17 -1.42 4.25
C GLY A 2 -14.63 -1.29 5.69
N GLU A 3 -13.76 -1.69 6.63
CA GLU A 3 -14.03 -1.71 8.07
C GLU A 3 -12.82 -1.21 8.87
N GLU A 4 -13.07 -0.44 9.93
CA GLU A 4 -12.04 -0.02 10.89
C GLU A 4 -11.63 -1.21 11.76
N LYS A 5 -10.32 -1.40 11.95
CA LYS A 5 -9.73 -2.50 12.75
C LYS A 5 -8.54 -2.04 13.56
N LYS A 6 -8.13 -2.90 14.49
CA LYS A 6 -6.92 -2.77 15.29
C LYS A 6 -6.07 -4.03 15.19
N THR A 7 -4.76 -3.85 15.19
CA THR A 7 -3.80 -4.94 15.36
C THR A 7 -3.71 -5.35 16.83
N ASP A 8 -3.05 -6.48 17.12
CA ASP A 8 -2.77 -6.91 18.51
C ASP A 8 -1.89 -5.90 19.28
N GLN A 9 -1.20 -5.00 18.57
CA GLN A 9 -0.40 -3.91 19.11
C GLN A 9 -1.19 -2.59 19.24
N ASP A 10 -2.53 -2.65 19.18
CA ASP A 10 -3.45 -1.50 19.30
C ASP A 10 -3.33 -0.44 18.18
N VAL A 11 -2.64 -0.75 17.08
CA VAL A 11 -2.54 0.13 15.91
C VAL A 11 -3.82 0.09 15.09
N GLU A 12 -4.45 1.25 14.88
CA GLU A 12 -5.68 1.41 14.11
C GLU A 12 -5.42 1.50 12.59
N TYR A 13 -6.24 0.80 11.82
CA TYR A 13 -6.17 0.78 10.36
C TYR A 13 -7.54 0.52 9.72
N PHE A 14 -7.68 0.92 8.46
CA PHE A 14 -8.85 0.61 7.65
C PHE A 14 -8.60 -0.64 6.80
N ASP A 15 -9.36 -1.70 7.03
CA ASP A 15 -9.30 -2.96 6.28
C ASP A 15 -10.18 -2.85 5.03
N LEU A 16 -9.55 -2.91 3.87
CA LEU A 16 -10.22 -2.82 2.58
C LEU A 16 -10.13 -4.17 1.87
N ARG A 17 -11.29 -4.81 1.66
CA ARG A 17 -11.43 -5.90 0.69
C ARG A 17 -11.97 -5.32 -0.60
N CYS A 18 -11.17 -5.40 -1.64
CA CYS A 18 -11.49 -4.86 -2.96
C CYS A 18 -11.12 -5.84 -4.05
N GLN A 19 -11.53 -5.49 -5.26
CA GLN A 19 -11.20 -6.22 -6.46
C GLN A 19 -10.73 -5.19 -7.49
N TYR A 20 -9.61 -5.47 -8.16
CA TYR A 20 -9.02 -4.59 -9.16
C TYR A 20 -8.70 -5.38 -10.44
N LEU A 21 -8.67 -4.69 -11.57
CA LEU A 21 -8.26 -5.28 -12.84
C LEU A 21 -6.73 -5.19 -12.96
N ASP A 22 -6.12 -6.27 -13.42
CA ASP A 22 -4.68 -6.36 -13.62
C ASP A 22 -4.32 -7.11 -14.91
N PHE A 23 -3.11 -6.87 -15.40
CA PHE A 23 -2.50 -7.56 -16.53
C PHE A 23 -1.01 -7.79 -16.28
N ASP A 24 -0.62 -9.05 -16.09
CA ASP A 24 0.78 -9.44 -15.83
C ASP A 24 1.62 -9.62 -17.11
N GLY A 25 1.11 -9.20 -18.26
CA GLY A 25 1.71 -9.44 -19.57
C GLY A 25 1.27 -10.75 -20.24
N LYS A 26 0.47 -11.59 -19.57
CA LYS A 26 -0.08 -12.84 -20.11
C LYS A 26 -1.58 -12.94 -19.93
N VAL A 27 -2.09 -12.64 -18.74
CA VAL A 27 -3.50 -12.83 -18.37
C VAL A 27 -4.08 -11.51 -17.89
N PHE A 28 -5.13 -11.06 -18.57
CA PHE A 28 -5.95 -9.94 -18.13
C PHE A 28 -7.12 -10.46 -17.31
N GLY A 29 -7.34 -9.89 -16.13
CA GLY A 29 -8.45 -10.31 -15.30
C GLY A 29 -8.56 -9.55 -14.00
N THR A 30 -9.49 -10.02 -13.17
CA THR A 30 -9.81 -9.37 -11.92
C THR A 30 -9.17 -10.08 -10.74
N VAL A 31 -8.45 -9.32 -9.92
CA VAL A 31 -7.71 -9.80 -8.76
C VAL A 31 -8.39 -9.32 -7.48
N GLN A 32 -8.61 -10.23 -6.54
CA GLN A 32 -9.06 -9.86 -5.20
C GLN A 32 -7.86 -9.38 -4.37
N ALA A 33 -8.02 -8.25 -3.70
CA ALA A 33 -7.03 -7.70 -2.80
C ALA A 33 -7.61 -7.47 -1.40
N LYS A 34 -6.75 -7.67 -0.41
CA LYS A 34 -6.95 -7.21 0.95
C LYS A 34 -5.85 -6.20 1.26
N LEU A 35 -6.24 -4.96 1.53
CA LEU A 35 -5.33 -3.86 1.82
C LEU A 35 -5.61 -3.35 3.23
N SER A 36 -4.54 -3.03 3.97
CA SER A 36 -4.63 -2.38 5.27
C SER A 36 -4.07 -0.97 5.11
N ILE A 37 -4.93 0.03 5.30
CA ILE A 37 -4.57 1.43 5.17
C ILE A 37 -4.39 1.97 6.58
N GLU A 38 -3.15 2.28 6.97
CA GLU A 38 -2.85 2.90 8.25
C GLU A 38 -3.58 4.25 8.36
N LYS A 39 -4.03 4.59 9.58
CA LYS A 39 -4.55 5.94 9.84
C LYS A 39 -3.48 7.00 9.59
N PHE A 40 -3.94 8.21 9.30
CA PHE A 40 -3.04 9.35 9.19
C PHE A 40 -2.53 9.75 10.57
N HIS A 41 -1.23 9.51 10.82
CA HIS A 41 -0.57 9.85 12.08
C HIS A 41 0.20 11.18 12.03
N GLY A 42 0.04 11.95 10.96
CA GLY A 42 0.73 13.23 10.74
C GLY A 42 1.50 13.29 9.43
N ALA A 43 2.15 14.43 9.19
CA ALA A 43 2.93 14.63 7.97
C ALA A 43 4.13 13.66 7.92
N ARG A 44 4.32 13.03 6.76
CA ARG A 44 5.48 12.17 6.47
C ARG A 44 6.22 12.73 5.27
N GLN A 45 7.55 12.57 5.25
CA GLN A 45 8.35 12.89 4.08
C GLN A 45 7.91 12.02 2.90
N ILE A 46 7.70 12.63 1.73
CA ILE A 46 7.15 11.94 0.55
C ILE A 46 7.96 10.71 0.13
N HIS A 47 9.28 10.74 0.32
CA HIS A 47 10.19 9.64 0.00
C HIS A 47 10.14 8.48 1.01
N THR A 48 9.35 8.59 2.09
CA THR A 48 9.14 7.49 3.06
C THR A 48 7.87 6.69 2.77
N LEU A 49 7.16 7.02 1.68
CA LEU A 49 5.98 6.30 1.24
C LEU A 49 6.39 5.08 0.42
N ASN A 50 5.76 3.94 0.66
CA ASN A 50 6.05 2.68 -0.05
C ASN A 50 5.86 2.79 -1.58
N THR A 51 5.03 3.72 -2.03
CA THR A 51 4.74 3.97 -3.45
C THR A 51 5.62 5.06 -4.06
N PHE A 52 6.60 5.58 -3.32
CA PHE A 52 7.47 6.62 -3.84
C PHE A 52 8.30 6.10 -5.02
N PRO A 53 8.31 6.78 -6.19
CA PRO A 53 8.98 6.25 -7.36
C PRO A 53 10.48 6.07 -7.10
N LEU A 54 10.98 4.87 -7.39
CA LEU A 54 12.38 4.51 -7.15
C LEU A 54 13.36 5.50 -7.77
N SER A 55 13.04 6.02 -8.96
CA SER A 55 13.85 7.01 -9.70
C SER A 55 14.18 8.27 -8.90
N PHE A 56 13.39 8.61 -7.88
CA PHE A 56 13.60 9.78 -7.03
C PHE A 56 14.09 9.42 -5.63
N HIS A 57 14.31 8.13 -5.34
CA HIS A 57 14.72 7.71 -4.00
C HIS A 57 16.14 8.22 -3.68
N PRO A 58 16.38 8.79 -2.48
CA PRO A 58 17.69 9.33 -2.11
C PRO A 58 18.86 8.35 -2.25
N THR A 59 18.56 7.05 -2.16
CA THR A 59 19.53 5.95 -2.28
C THR A 59 19.41 5.16 -3.58
N HIS A 60 18.84 5.71 -4.65
CA HIS A 60 18.52 5.02 -5.92
C HIS A 60 19.60 4.04 -6.43
N GLY A 61 20.90 4.32 -6.24
CA GLY A 61 21.99 3.41 -6.62
C GLY A 61 22.21 2.17 -5.74
N ASN A 62 21.51 2.03 -4.61
CA ASN A 62 21.68 0.96 -3.61
C ASN A 62 20.39 0.18 -3.31
N ILE A 63 19.29 0.48 -3.98
CA ILE A 63 18.00 -0.20 -3.77
C ILE A 63 17.90 -1.28 -4.84
N ARG A 64 17.94 -2.54 -4.41
CA ARG A 64 17.95 -3.74 -5.26
C ARG A 64 16.66 -4.51 -5.08
#